data_AF-A0A061PCQ6-F1
#
_entry.id   AF-A0A061PCQ6-F1
#
_cell.length_a   1.000
_cell.length_b   1.000
_cell.length_c   1.000
_cell.angle_alpha   90.00
_cell.angle_beta   90.00
_cell.angle_gamma   90.00
#
_symmetry.space_group_name_H-M   'P 1'
#
loop_
_entity.id
_entity.type
_entity.pdbx_description
1 polymer ?
#
loop_
_entity_poly.entity_id
_entity_poly.type
_entity_poly.pdbx_seq_one_letter_code
_entity_poly.pdbx_strand_id
1 'polypeptide(L)'
;MPKTLFSVDLSKKMDKQAVPGHNRWHPDIPAAFSVNPGESFRMECLDWTDGQISNNDDPSDIQHVDLDRVHVLSGPAYVNGVEPGDLLVVDILNVGAFQDHEWGFNGIFAKENGGSFLVDHFPEAQKSIWDFEGIYATSRHIPDVKFAGIIHPGLIGVALLMNYFRNGTAENLHS
;
A
#
# COMPACT_ATOMS: atom_id res chain seq x y z
N MET A 1 9.16 -15.96 15.54
CA MET A 1 8.42 -15.08 14.60
C MET A 1 7.99 -13.84 15.37
N PRO A 2 8.13 -12.63 14.80
CA PRO A 2 7.67 -11.40 15.46
C PRO A 2 6.16 -11.46 15.71
N LYS A 3 5.71 -10.80 16.79
CA LYS A 3 4.29 -10.69 17.13
C LYS A 3 3.57 -9.85 16.07
N THR A 4 2.50 -10.37 15.50
CA THR A 4 1.61 -9.58 14.61
C THR A 4 0.75 -8.64 15.47
N LEU A 5 0.89 -7.33 15.26
CA LEU A 5 0.13 -6.31 15.98
C LEU A 5 -0.98 -5.66 15.14
N PHE A 6 -0.89 -5.79 13.82
CA PHE A 6 -1.95 -5.45 12.89
C PHE A 6 -2.12 -6.61 11.92
N SER A 7 -3.28 -7.26 11.96
CA SER A 7 -3.61 -8.42 11.13
C SER A 7 -4.74 -8.07 10.17
N VAL A 8 -4.71 -8.62 8.96
CA VAL A 8 -5.73 -8.37 7.94
C VAL A 8 -6.37 -9.66 7.47
N ASP A 9 -7.66 -9.59 7.20
CA ASP A 9 -8.42 -10.61 6.48
C ASP A 9 -8.49 -10.21 5.00
N LEU A 10 -7.80 -10.96 4.15
CA LEU A 10 -7.70 -10.68 2.71
C LEU A 10 -9.05 -10.76 1.97
N SER A 11 -10.08 -11.35 2.59
CA SER A 11 -11.44 -11.38 2.04
C SER A 11 -12.26 -10.12 2.34
N LYS A 12 -11.73 -9.20 3.15
CA LYS A 12 -12.43 -8.00 3.61
C LYS A 12 -11.73 -6.72 3.15
N LYS A 13 -12.54 -5.70 2.86
CA LYS A 13 -12.06 -4.34 2.62
C LYS A 13 -11.48 -3.74 3.91
N MET A 14 -10.59 -2.76 3.79
CA MET A 14 -9.86 -2.16 4.92
C MET A 14 -10.77 -1.62 6.03
N ASP A 15 -11.92 -1.03 5.67
CA ASP A 15 -12.91 -0.50 6.62
C ASP A 15 -13.78 -1.59 7.29
N LYS A 16 -13.63 -2.85 6.88
CA LYS A 16 -14.30 -4.03 7.45
C LYS A 16 -13.35 -4.95 8.21
N GLN A 17 -12.09 -4.57 8.35
CA GLN A 17 -11.11 -5.28 9.16
C GLN A 17 -11.51 -5.23 10.64
N ALA A 18 -11.02 -6.19 11.44
CA ALA A 18 -11.29 -6.22 12.88
C ALA A 18 -10.81 -4.94 13.57
N VAL A 19 -9.67 -4.42 13.12
CA VAL A 19 -9.21 -3.05 13.39
C VAL A 19 -9.08 -2.36 12.03
N PRO A 20 -9.94 -1.37 11.72
CA PRO A 20 -9.85 -0.64 10.47
C PRO A 20 -8.51 0.09 10.33
N GLY A 21 -7.94 0.03 9.13
CA GLY A 21 -6.85 0.93 8.74
C GLY A 21 -7.40 2.29 8.27
N HIS A 22 -6.61 3.00 7.47
CA HIS A 22 -6.99 4.32 6.94
C HIS A 22 -6.53 4.49 5.48
N ASN A 23 -7.15 5.41 4.74
CA ASN A 23 -6.72 5.76 3.37
C ASN A 23 -6.51 7.26 3.16
N ARG A 24 -6.49 8.01 4.26
CA ARG A 24 -6.19 9.45 4.29
C ARG A 24 -5.23 9.72 5.42
N TRP A 25 -4.47 10.80 5.28
CA TRP A 25 -3.62 11.30 6.35
C TRP A 25 -4.38 12.39 7.10
N HIS A 26 -4.63 12.16 8.38
CA HIS A 26 -5.25 13.15 9.26
C HIS A 26 -4.75 12.95 10.70
N PRO A 27 -4.36 14.02 11.41
CA PRO A 27 -3.81 13.92 12.78
C PRO A 27 -4.77 13.27 13.78
N ASP A 28 -6.09 13.39 13.56
CA ASP A 28 -7.10 12.86 14.47
C ASP A 28 -7.45 11.38 14.23
N ILE A 29 -6.76 10.70 13.30
CA ILE A 29 -6.95 9.26 13.12
C ILE A 29 -6.42 8.55 14.38
N PRO A 30 -7.26 7.79 15.10
CA PRO A 30 -6.82 7.09 16.29
C PRO A 30 -5.82 5.99 15.93
N ALA A 31 -4.87 5.74 16.82
CA ALA A 31 -3.94 4.65 16.64
C ALA A 31 -4.65 3.29 16.70
N ALA A 32 -4.25 2.37 15.82
CA ALA A 32 -4.74 1.00 15.78
C ALA A 32 -4.16 0.14 16.91
N PHE A 33 -2.92 0.43 17.32
CA PHE A 33 -2.21 -0.23 18.41
C PHE A 33 -1.07 0.67 18.92
N SER A 34 -0.48 0.31 20.07
CA SER A 34 0.69 1.00 20.62
C SER A 34 1.87 0.05 20.82
N VAL A 35 3.08 0.62 20.76
CA VAL A 35 4.37 -0.06 20.96
C VAL A 35 5.32 0.82 21.77
N ASN A 36 6.31 0.20 22.40
CA ASN A 36 7.40 0.94 23.03
C ASN A 36 8.58 1.11 22.06
N PRO A 37 9.42 2.16 22.21
CA PRO A 37 10.68 2.27 21.48
C PRO A 37 11.53 0.99 21.59
N GLY A 38 12.07 0.53 20.46
CA GLY A 38 12.87 -0.70 20.38
C GLY A 38 12.08 -2.01 20.23
N GLU A 39 10.75 -1.97 20.28
CA GLU A 39 9.92 -3.16 20.06
C GLU A 39 9.89 -3.56 18.56
N SER A 40 10.06 -4.85 18.28
CA SER A 40 9.93 -5.42 16.94
C SER A 40 8.60 -6.15 16.78
N PHE A 41 7.88 -5.86 15.70
CA PHE A 41 6.56 -6.42 15.44
C PHE A 41 6.35 -6.65 13.93
N ARG A 42 5.27 -7.37 13.61
CA ARG A 42 4.78 -7.55 12.23
C ARG A 42 3.50 -6.76 12.04
N MET A 43 3.42 -6.06 10.90
CA MET A 43 2.17 -5.51 10.37
C MET A 43 1.84 -6.24 9.08
N GLU A 44 0.58 -6.63 8.95
CA GLU A 44 0.03 -7.14 7.71
C GLU A 44 -0.66 -6.01 6.95
N CYS A 45 -0.59 -6.07 5.61
CA CYS A 45 -1.10 -5.03 4.73
C CYS A 45 -1.94 -5.66 3.62
N LEU A 46 -3.03 -4.99 3.25
CA LEU A 46 -3.72 -5.25 1.98
C LEU A 46 -2.89 -4.66 0.83
N ASP A 47 -3.16 -5.11 -0.40
CA ASP A 47 -2.68 -4.36 -1.56
C ASP A 47 -3.33 -2.97 -1.58
N TRP A 48 -2.64 -2.01 -2.19
CA TRP A 48 -3.03 -0.61 -2.17
C TRP A 48 -4.44 -0.32 -2.72
N THR A 49 -4.97 -1.18 -3.59
CA THR A 49 -6.29 -1.04 -4.21
C THR A 49 -7.42 -1.57 -3.34
N ASP A 50 -7.11 -2.11 -2.16
CA ASP A 50 -8.09 -2.73 -1.26
C ASP A 50 -8.74 -3.97 -1.91
N GLY A 51 -7.97 -4.78 -2.65
CA GLY A 51 -8.43 -5.98 -3.32
C GLY A 51 -9.39 -5.72 -4.49
N GLN A 52 -9.15 -4.65 -5.28
CA GLN A 52 -9.92 -4.40 -6.51
C GLN A 52 -9.35 -5.17 -7.71
N ILE A 53 -8.04 -5.42 -7.72
CA ILE A 53 -7.36 -6.08 -8.84
C ILE A 53 -7.27 -7.59 -8.59
N SER A 54 -7.62 -8.36 -9.62
CA SER A 54 -7.65 -9.81 -9.57
C SER A 54 -6.51 -10.43 -10.38
N ASN A 55 -6.06 -11.62 -9.94
CA ASN A 55 -5.15 -12.46 -10.70
C ASN A 55 -5.91 -13.14 -11.86
N ASN A 56 -6.06 -12.41 -12.97
CA ASN A 56 -6.62 -12.88 -14.22
C ASN A 56 -5.95 -12.13 -15.39
N ASP A 57 -6.35 -12.46 -16.62
CA ASP A 57 -5.73 -11.93 -17.85
C ASP A 57 -6.57 -10.81 -18.49
N ASP A 58 -7.48 -10.20 -17.72
CA ASP A 58 -8.38 -9.14 -18.15
C ASP A 58 -8.01 -7.81 -17.48
N PRO A 59 -7.55 -6.78 -18.22
CA PRO A 59 -7.18 -5.49 -17.65
C PRO A 59 -8.36 -4.61 -17.27
N SER A 60 -9.61 -5.06 -17.43
CA SER A 60 -10.81 -4.27 -17.10
C SER A 60 -10.85 -3.82 -15.63
N ASP A 61 -10.28 -4.59 -14.71
CA ASP A 61 -10.17 -4.18 -13.30
C ASP A 61 -9.19 -3.01 -13.10
N ILE A 62 -8.11 -2.91 -13.89
CA ILE A 62 -7.23 -1.73 -13.95
C ILE A 62 -7.96 -0.55 -14.58
N GLN A 63 -8.75 -0.79 -15.63
CA GLN A 63 -9.51 0.28 -16.30
C GLN A 63 -10.55 0.92 -15.37
N HIS A 64 -11.19 0.11 -14.52
CA HIS A 64 -12.33 0.52 -13.70
C HIS A 64 -12.03 0.62 -12.20
N VAL A 65 -10.75 0.53 -11.81
CA VAL A 65 -10.36 0.70 -10.41
C VAL A 65 -10.83 2.05 -9.88
N ASP A 66 -11.39 2.05 -8.68
CA ASP A 66 -11.71 3.26 -7.92
C ASP A 66 -10.43 3.80 -7.27
N LEU A 67 -9.89 4.85 -7.88
CA LEU A 67 -8.69 5.54 -7.39
C LEU A 67 -8.98 6.48 -6.22
N ASP A 68 -10.23 6.81 -5.92
CA ASP A 68 -10.55 7.59 -4.71
C ASP A 68 -10.40 6.74 -3.45
N ARG A 69 -10.48 5.41 -3.58
CA ARG A 69 -10.29 4.46 -2.47
C ARG A 69 -8.85 4.35 -2.01
N VAL A 70 -7.87 4.49 -2.90
CA VAL A 70 -6.46 4.19 -2.61
C VAL A 70 -5.77 5.30 -1.81
N HIS A 71 -4.62 5.05 -1.16
CA HIS A 71 -4.06 3.75 -0.79
C HIS A 71 -4.65 3.33 0.56
N VAL A 72 -5.02 2.06 0.74
CA VAL A 72 -5.39 1.57 2.08
C VAL A 72 -4.13 1.21 2.89
N LEU A 73 -4.01 1.79 4.08
CA LEU A 73 -2.83 1.73 4.95
C LEU A 73 -3.16 1.03 6.26
N SER A 74 -2.26 0.15 6.69
CA SER A 74 -2.29 -0.47 8.01
C SER A 74 -1.71 0.46 9.07
N GLY A 75 -2.36 0.55 10.22
CA GLY A 75 -2.02 1.48 11.31
C GLY A 75 -3.11 2.52 11.54
N PRO A 76 -2.79 3.67 12.16
CA PRO A 76 -1.46 4.10 12.62
C PRO A 76 -0.95 3.32 13.84
N ALA A 77 0.38 3.21 13.99
CA ALA A 77 1.02 2.72 15.21
C ALA A 77 1.37 3.89 16.15
N TYR A 78 0.97 3.81 17.42
CA TYR A 78 1.38 4.80 18.43
C TYR A 78 2.67 4.35 19.11
N VAL A 79 3.72 5.16 19.04
CA VAL A 79 4.99 4.88 19.73
C VAL A 79 5.00 5.65 21.04
N ASN A 80 5.04 4.93 22.16
CA ASN A 80 4.94 5.54 23.49
C ASN A 80 6.10 6.51 23.76
N GLY A 81 5.78 7.71 24.23
CA GLY A 81 6.77 8.71 24.63
C GLY A 81 7.40 9.50 23.49
N VAL A 82 6.94 9.33 22.24
CA VAL A 82 7.39 10.13 21.09
C VAL A 82 6.62 11.45 21.03
N GLU A 83 7.34 12.54 20.77
CA GLU A 83 6.80 13.90 20.72
C GLU A 83 7.06 14.59 19.36
N PRO A 84 6.29 15.63 19.00
CA PRO A 84 6.58 16.45 17.83
C PRO A 84 8.01 17.02 17.85
N GLY A 85 8.77 16.71 16.80
CA GLY A 85 10.18 17.13 16.67
C GLY A 85 11.17 15.97 16.80
N ASP A 86 10.73 14.82 17.31
CA ASP A 86 11.53 13.60 17.33
C ASP A 86 11.70 13.01 15.92
N LEU A 87 12.77 12.23 15.76
CA LEU A 87 12.98 11.36 14.61
C LEU A 87 12.60 9.92 14.97
N LEU A 88 11.66 9.36 14.22
CA LEU A 88 11.35 7.94 14.33
C LEU A 88 12.28 7.14 13.41
N VAL A 89 13.18 6.36 14.01
CA VAL A 89 14.02 5.40 13.29
C VAL A 89 13.26 4.08 13.15
N VAL A 90 13.08 3.62 11.92
CA VAL A 90 12.36 2.37 11.62
C VAL A 90 13.29 1.44 10.85
N ASP A 91 13.66 0.31 11.48
CA ASP A 91 14.39 -0.76 10.83
C ASP A 91 13.41 -1.73 10.15
N ILE A 92 13.42 -1.78 8.82
CA ILE A 92 12.65 -2.77 8.06
C ILE A 92 13.42 -4.09 8.08
N LEU A 93 13.09 -4.94 9.05
CA LEU A 93 13.80 -6.21 9.27
C LEU A 93 13.52 -7.25 8.17
N ASN A 94 12.31 -7.27 7.64
CA ASN A 94 11.91 -8.14 6.52
C ASN A 94 10.59 -7.66 5.89
N VAL A 95 10.35 -8.01 4.63
CA VAL A 95 9.10 -7.79 3.90
C VAL A 95 8.82 -9.01 3.03
N GLY A 96 7.55 -9.41 2.89
CA GLY A 96 7.17 -10.54 2.04
C GLY A 96 5.67 -10.60 1.78
N ALA A 97 5.29 -11.44 0.82
CA ALA A 97 3.89 -11.73 0.51
C ALA A 97 3.28 -12.70 1.54
N PHE A 98 1.95 -12.82 1.55
CA PHE A 98 1.30 -13.91 2.25
C PHE A 98 1.53 -15.21 1.51
N GLN A 99 1.74 -16.31 2.25
CA GLN A 99 2.03 -17.63 1.66
C GLN A 99 0.94 -18.10 0.70
N ASP A 100 -0.33 -17.78 0.96
CA ASP A 100 -1.44 -18.15 0.07
C ASP A 100 -1.73 -17.10 -1.02
N HIS A 101 -0.95 -16.01 -1.08
CA HIS A 101 -1.10 -14.91 -2.05
C HIS A 101 0.28 -14.48 -2.59
N GLU A 102 1.06 -15.45 -3.07
CA GLU A 102 2.39 -15.25 -3.66
C GLU A 102 2.31 -14.75 -5.12
N TRP A 103 1.55 -13.67 -5.33
CA TRP A 103 1.45 -13.00 -6.62
C TRP A 103 1.25 -11.49 -6.43
N GLY A 104 1.50 -10.73 -7.48
CA GLY A 104 1.23 -9.29 -7.55
C GLY A 104 0.90 -8.87 -8.98
N PHE A 105 0.63 -7.59 -9.16
CA PHE A 105 0.30 -7.03 -10.48
C PHE A 105 1.09 -5.76 -10.76
N ASN A 106 1.26 -5.50 -12.04
CA ASN A 106 1.63 -4.20 -12.57
C ASN A 106 0.54 -3.79 -13.57
N GLY A 107 0.25 -2.49 -13.64
CA GLY A 107 -0.75 -1.97 -14.56
C GLY A 107 -0.31 -0.67 -15.21
N ILE A 108 -0.84 -0.42 -16.40
CA ILE A 108 -0.91 0.90 -17.02
C ILE A 108 -2.36 1.33 -16.88
N PHE A 109 -2.61 2.47 -16.25
CA PHE A 109 -3.97 3.00 -16.17
C PHE A 109 -4.41 3.60 -17.49
N ALA A 110 -5.71 3.47 -17.78
CA ALA A 110 -6.33 4.15 -18.89
C ALA A 110 -6.17 5.68 -18.74
N LYS A 111 -6.05 6.38 -19.87
CA LYS A 111 -5.90 7.85 -19.90
C LYS A 111 -7.04 8.56 -19.18
N GLU A 112 -8.23 7.99 -19.26
CA GLU A 112 -9.47 8.53 -18.72
C GLU A 112 -9.64 8.24 -17.22
N ASN A 113 -8.83 7.35 -16.63
CA ASN A 113 -8.91 6.96 -15.23
C ASN A 113 -7.51 6.80 -14.61
N GLY A 114 -6.89 7.92 -14.22
CA GLY A 114 -5.60 7.97 -13.54
C GLY A 114 -4.40 8.25 -14.45
N GLY A 115 -4.37 7.67 -15.65
CA GLY A 115 -3.27 7.83 -16.59
C GLY A 115 -1.91 7.30 -16.09
N SER A 116 -0.86 7.53 -16.89
CA SER A 116 0.50 7.10 -16.57
C SER A 116 1.54 8.00 -17.24
N PHE A 117 2.82 7.80 -16.93
CA PHE A 117 3.90 8.62 -17.49
C PHE A 117 3.97 8.60 -19.03
N LEU A 118 3.64 7.48 -19.68
CA LEU A 118 3.68 7.31 -21.14
C LEU A 118 2.27 7.20 -21.75
N VAL A 119 1.27 7.83 -21.12
CA VAL A 119 -0.15 7.67 -21.47
C VAL A 119 -0.50 8.08 -22.91
N ASP A 120 0.25 8.99 -23.52
CA ASP A 120 0.02 9.37 -24.93
C ASP A 120 0.45 8.28 -25.92
N HIS A 121 1.31 7.36 -25.49
CA HIS A 121 1.73 6.19 -26.29
C HIS A 121 0.92 4.94 -25.95
N PHE A 122 0.52 4.78 -24.69
CA PHE A 122 -0.25 3.65 -24.18
C PHE A 122 -1.49 4.17 -23.43
N PRO A 123 -2.54 4.63 -24.15
CA PRO A 123 -3.70 5.26 -23.53
C PRO A 123 -4.68 4.26 -22.92
N GLU A 124 -4.62 2.98 -23.32
CA GLU A 124 -5.52 1.93 -22.86
C GLU A 124 -4.99 1.26 -21.58
N ALA A 125 -5.91 0.79 -20.73
CA ALA A 125 -5.52 0.03 -19.56
C ALA A 125 -4.81 -1.27 -19.96
N GLN A 126 -3.72 -1.60 -19.26
CA GLN A 126 -2.97 -2.84 -19.44
C GLN A 126 -2.64 -3.45 -18.08
N LYS A 127 -2.48 -4.77 -18.05
CA LYS A 127 -2.15 -5.50 -16.82
C LYS A 127 -1.10 -6.58 -17.09
N SER A 128 -0.13 -6.69 -16.20
CA SER A 128 0.74 -7.87 -16.09
C SER A 128 0.64 -8.46 -14.68
N ILE A 129 0.59 -9.79 -14.58
CA ILE A 129 0.57 -10.51 -13.30
C ILE A 129 1.92 -11.16 -13.09
N TRP A 130 2.39 -11.10 -11.87
CA TRP A 130 3.69 -11.61 -11.44
C TRP A 130 3.49 -12.63 -10.34
N ASP A 131 3.98 -13.85 -10.55
CA ASP A 131 4.01 -14.90 -9.55
C ASP A 131 5.36 -14.85 -8.81
N PHE A 132 5.34 -15.07 -7.50
CA PHE A 132 6.52 -15.00 -6.64
C PHE A 132 7.04 -16.40 -6.29
N GLU A 133 8.30 -16.65 -6.59
CA GLU A 133 9.01 -17.90 -6.29
C GLU A 133 10.19 -17.60 -5.35
N GLY A 134 9.92 -17.59 -4.04
CA GLY A 134 10.90 -17.15 -3.04
C GLY A 134 11.24 -15.67 -3.23
N ILE A 135 12.49 -15.36 -3.61
CA ILE A 135 12.91 -13.98 -3.88
C ILE A 135 12.73 -13.57 -5.35
N TYR A 136 12.31 -14.49 -6.22
CA TYR A 136 12.20 -14.23 -7.65
C TYR A 136 10.76 -13.93 -8.06
N ALA A 137 10.60 -13.13 -9.12
CA ALA A 137 9.33 -12.89 -9.78
C ALA A 137 9.39 -13.29 -11.26
N THR A 138 8.31 -13.88 -11.76
CA THR A 138 8.09 -14.21 -13.18
C THR A 138 6.71 -13.79 -13.62
N SER A 139 6.51 -13.50 -14.91
CA SER A 139 5.19 -13.16 -15.44
C SER A 139 4.82 -14.03 -16.62
N ARG A 140 3.60 -14.59 -16.59
CA ARG A 140 3.03 -15.28 -17.77
C ARG A 140 2.79 -14.36 -18.96
N HIS A 141 2.74 -13.04 -18.74
CA HIS A 141 2.53 -12.04 -19.80
C HIS A 141 3.85 -11.53 -20.40
N ILE A 142 4.98 -11.79 -19.73
CA ILE A 142 6.32 -11.38 -20.19
C ILE A 142 7.22 -12.62 -20.15
N PRO A 143 7.21 -13.43 -21.22
CA PRO A 143 7.97 -14.68 -21.25
C PRO A 143 9.48 -14.41 -21.11
N ASP A 144 10.19 -15.42 -20.59
CA ASP A 144 11.64 -15.45 -20.43
C ASP A 144 12.22 -14.40 -19.46
N VAL A 145 11.37 -13.71 -18.70
CA VAL A 145 11.79 -12.76 -17.66
C VAL A 145 11.66 -13.38 -16.28
N LYS A 146 12.79 -13.48 -15.58
CA LYS A 146 12.90 -13.83 -14.16
C LYS A 146 13.92 -12.92 -13.49
N PHE A 147 13.56 -12.27 -12.40
CA PHE A 147 14.46 -11.41 -11.65
C PHE A 147 14.25 -11.52 -10.15
N ALA A 148 15.27 -11.18 -9.36
CA ALA A 148 15.17 -11.10 -7.92
C ALA A 148 14.49 -9.78 -7.52
N GLY A 149 13.45 -9.85 -6.69
CA GLY A 149 12.69 -8.71 -6.22
C GLY A 149 13.51 -7.81 -5.29
N ILE A 150 13.39 -6.50 -5.48
CA ILE A 150 13.83 -5.50 -4.51
C ILE A 150 12.60 -5.14 -3.69
N ILE A 151 12.29 -5.96 -2.69
CA ILE A 151 11.05 -5.84 -1.92
C ILE A 151 11.13 -4.62 -1.00
N HIS A 152 10.17 -3.70 -1.12
CA HIS A 152 10.12 -2.46 -0.35
C HIS A 152 8.67 -1.97 -0.16
N PRO A 153 8.37 -1.23 0.92
CA PRO A 153 7.09 -0.53 1.02
C PRO A 153 7.06 0.66 0.06
N GLY A 154 6.04 0.74 -0.79
CA GLY A 154 5.82 1.91 -1.64
C GLY A 154 5.37 3.16 -0.85
N LEU A 155 4.76 2.95 0.32
CA LEU A 155 4.25 4.03 1.17
C LEU A 155 4.44 3.69 2.65
N ILE A 156 5.17 4.53 3.37
CA ILE A 156 5.34 4.50 4.83
C ILE A 156 5.56 5.94 5.31
N GLY A 157 4.99 6.30 6.46
CA GLY A 157 5.09 7.66 6.98
C GLY A 157 4.49 7.82 8.37
N VAL A 158 4.62 9.04 8.91
CA VAL A 158 4.04 9.45 10.20
C VAL A 158 2.91 10.44 9.98
N ALA A 159 2.05 10.59 10.99
CA ALA A 159 0.97 11.56 10.95
C ALA A 159 1.52 13.00 10.79
N LEU A 160 0.82 13.82 10.01
CA LEU A 160 1.12 15.24 9.86
C LEU A 160 0.69 16.00 11.13
N LEU A 161 1.45 17.01 11.54
CA LEU A 161 0.95 17.97 12.52
C LEU A 161 -0.20 18.77 11.92
N MET A 162 -1.17 19.16 12.76
CA MET A 162 -2.38 19.85 12.31
C MET A 162 -2.10 21.14 11.52
N ASN A 163 -1.03 21.87 11.84
CA ASN A 163 -0.63 23.07 11.09
C ASN A 163 -0.18 22.75 9.65
N TYR A 164 0.53 21.64 9.43
CA TYR A 164 0.94 21.21 8.09
C TYR A 164 -0.23 20.66 7.28
N PHE A 165 -1.15 19.95 7.94
CA PHE A 165 -2.37 19.46 7.30
C PHE A 165 -3.19 20.61 6.70
N ARG A 166 -3.41 21.68 7.45
CA ARG A 166 -4.15 22.86 6.98
C ARG A 166 -3.48 23.54 5.78
N ASN A 167 -2.17 23.70 5.80
CA ASN A 167 -1.44 24.34 4.70
C ASN A 167 -1.48 23.49 3.41
N GLY A 168 -1.32 22.18 3.53
CA GLY A 168 -1.40 21.27 2.38
C GLY A 168 -2.80 21.21 1.74
N THR A 169 -3.86 21.47 2.50
CA THR A 169 -5.23 21.58 1.93
C THR A 169 -5.51 22.92 1.26
N ALA A 170 -4.82 24.00 1.66
CA ALA A 170 -5.04 25.34 1.13
C ALA A 170 -4.45 25.53 -0.28
N GLU A 171 -3.35 24.86 -0.60
CA GLU A 171 -2.72 24.94 -1.92
C GLU A 171 -3.56 24.24 -3.02
N ASN A 172 -4.42 23.28 -2.66
CA ASN A 172 -5.30 22.57 -3.60
C ASN A 172 -6.64 23.28 -3.89
N LEU A 173 -6.88 24.47 -3.34
CA LEU A 173 -8.09 25.28 -3.65
C LEU A 173 -7.85 26.30 -4.78
N HIS A 174 -6.66 26.31 -5.38
CA HIS A 174 -6.27 27.26 -6.42
C HIS A 174 -5.76 26.63 -7.74
N SER A 175 -5.93 25.32 -7.94
CA SER A 175 -5.65 24.63 -9.21
C SER A 175 -6.93 24.12 -9.88
#